data_AF-A0AAD7EBT7-F1
#
_entry.id   AF-A0AAD7EBT7-F1
#
_cell.length_a   1.000
_cell.length_b   1.000
_cell.length_c   1.000
_cell.angle_alpha   90.00
_cell.angle_beta   90.00
_cell.angle_gamma   90.00
#
_symmetry.space_group_name_H-M   'P 1'
#
loop_
_entity.id
_entity.type
_entity.pdbx_description
1 polymer ?
#
loop_
_entity_poly.entity_id
_entity_poly.type
_entity_poly.pdbx_seq_one_letter_code
_entity_poly.pdbx_strand_id
1 'polypeptide(L)'
;PEGCPHCVIKSPPICCELCTPAYFESFSIVDLTKPPPIPHKSRIAVYMANTQDMNLSNVLHKFRQAATIKKFSHAVLKNSGPDVVMSNEMLQHIVDCVHFHKIELREQLEKETHWAGAAEFGDEVITLV
;
A
#
# COMPACT_ATOMS: atom_id res chain seq x y z
N PRO A 1 23.09 6.52 -46.28
CA PRO A 1 22.15 7.32 -45.46
C PRO A 1 22.28 6.91 -43.98
N GLU A 2 23.04 7.69 -43.21
CA GLU A 2 23.07 7.58 -41.76
C GLU A 2 21.76 8.17 -41.23
N GLY A 3 20.96 7.38 -40.51
CA GLY A 3 19.61 7.77 -40.06
C GLY A 3 19.60 8.99 -39.13
N CYS A 4 18.42 9.53 -38.85
CA CYS A 4 18.28 10.62 -37.87
C CYS A 4 18.62 10.13 -36.44
N PRO A 5 18.82 11.03 -35.46
CA PRO A 5 19.20 10.65 -34.09
C PRO A 5 18.26 9.65 -33.40
N HIS A 6 17.00 9.55 -33.85
CA HIS A 6 16.01 8.58 -33.38
C HIS A 6 16.05 7.23 -34.12
N CYS A 7 16.60 7.19 -35.34
CA CYS A 7 16.65 6.00 -36.19
C CYS A 7 18.01 5.31 -36.18
N VAL A 8 19.04 5.92 -35.58
CA VAL A 8 20.36 5.29 -35.42
C VAL A 8 20.31 4.31 -34.25
N ILE A 9 20.54 3.03 -34.54
CA ILE A 9 20.77 2.02 -33.52
C ILE A 9 22.11 2.35 -32.85
N LYS A 10 22.05 2.83 -31.61
CA LYS A 10 23.25 3.06 -30.80
C LYS A 10 23.79 1.72 -30.35
N SER A 11 25.09 1.50 -30.48
CA SER A 11 25.74 0.36 -29.86
C SER A 11 25.54 0.45 -28.34
N PRO A 12 25.17 -0.65 -27.68
CA PRO A 12 25.07 -0.65 -26.24
C PRO A 12 26.47 -0.44 -25.64
N PRO A 13 26.57 0.30 -24.51
CA PRO A 13 27.85 0.55 -23.84
C PRO A 13 28.46 -0.73 -23.25
N ILE A 14 27.67 -1.79 -23.11
CA ILE A 14 28.05 -3.09 -22.58
C ILE A 14 27.57 -4.14 -23.59
N CYS A 15 28.42 -5.10 -23.94
CA CYS A 15 28.12 -6.08 -24.98
C CYS A 15 27.19 -7.19 -24.47
N CYS A 16 27.70 -8.08 -23.63
CA CYS A 16 26.95 -9.15 -22.99
C CYS A 16 27.74 -9.69 -21.79
N GLU A 17 27.11 -10.56 -21.00
CA GLU A 17 27.72 -11.22 -19.85
C GLU A 17 28.98 -12.02 -20.22
N LEU A 18 29.01 -12.62 -21.42
CA LEU A 18 30.17 -13.39 -21.89
C LEU A 18 31.39 -12.52 -22.19
N CYS A 19 31.18 -11.30 -22.68
CA CYS A 19 32.27 -10.40 -23.08
C CYS A 19 32.76 -9.51 -21.92
N THR A 20 31.87 -9.20 -20.97
CA THR A 20 32.16 -8.30 -19.84
C THR A 20 31.54 -8.82 -18.54
N PRO A 21 31.94 -10.00 -18.04
CA PRO A 21 31.31 -10.65 -16.88
C PRO A 21 31.33 -9.81 -15.60
N ALA A 22 32.39 -9.02 -15.38
CA ALA A 22 32.50 -8.12 -14.23
C ALA A 22 31.35 -7.10 -14.13
N TYR A 23 30.75 -6.70 -15.26
CA TYR A 23 29.61 -5.78 -15.27
C TYR A 23 28.30 -6.44 -14.81
N PHE A 24 28.27 -7.77 -14.79
CA PHE A 24 27.09 -8.58 -14.45
C PHE A 24 27.19 -9.27 -13.09
N GLU A 25 28.33 -9.15 -12.38
CA GLU A 25 28.54 -9.76 -11.05
C GLU A 25 27.49 -9.31 -10.02
N SER A 26 27.02 -8.06 -10.09
CA SER A 26 25.97 -7.57 -9.18
C SER A 26 24.61 -8.24 -9.40
N PHE A 27 24.35 -8.78 -10.60
CA PHE A 27 23.10 -9.45 -10.95
C PHE A 27 23.11 -10.94 -10.59
N SER A 28 24.29 -11.51 -10.31
CA SER A 28 24.46 -12.90 -9.87
C SER A 28 24.39 -13.05 -8.34
N ILE A 29 24.29 -11.93 -7.61
CA ILE A 29 24.02 -11.93 -6.17
C ILE A 29 22.53 -12.23 -5.96
N VAL A 30 22.22 -13.51 -5.79
CA VAL A 30 20.92 -13.93 -5.27
C VAL A 30 21.00 -13.82 -3.75
N ASP A 31 20.31 -12.86 -3.16
CA ASP A 31 20.09 -12.85 -1.71
C ASP A 31 19.16 -14.02 -1.37
N LEU A 32 19.77 -15.14 -0.96
CA LEU A 32 19.06 -16.36 -0.56
C LEU A 32 18.49 -16.27 0.86
N THR A 33 18.66 -15.14 1.54
CA THR A 33 18.05 -14.98 2.86
C THR A 33 16.53 -14.87 2.68
N LYS A 34 15.83 -15.91 3.12
CA LYS A 34 14.37 -15.90 3.14
C LYS A 34 13.96 -14.72 4.04
N PRO A 35 13.20 -13.74 3.53
CA PRO A 35 12.69 -12.67 4.40
C PRO A 35 11.89 -13.30 5.54
N PRO A 36 11.91 -12.68 6.74
CA PRO A 36 11.16 -13.20 7.87
C PRO A 36 9.69 -13.37 7.48
N PRO A 37 9.02 -14.45 7.94
CA PRO A 37 7.60 -14.66 7.65
C PRO A 37 6.79 -13.44 8.05
N ILE A 38 5.98 -12.95 7.11
CA ILE A 38 5.02 -11.89 7.40
C ILE A 38 4.02 -12.43 8.43
N PRO A 39 3.74 -11.71 9.53
CA PRO A 39 2.75 -12.13 10.51
C PRO A 39 1.39 -12.38 9.84
N HIS A 40 0.70 -13.44 10.23
CA HIS A 40 -0.62 -13.74 9.68
C HIS A 40 -1.68 -12.77 10.20
N LYS A 41 -2.58 -12.36 9.31
CA LYS A 41 -3.85 -11.69 9.64
C LYS A 41 -4.74 -12.60 10.49
N SER A 42 -5.46 -12.00 11.43
CA SER A 42 -6.50 -12.67 12.19
C SER A 42 -7.64 -13.09 11.26
N ARG A 43 -8.24 -14.26 11.54
CA ARG A 43 -9.48 -14.66 10.89
C ARG A 43 -10.65 -13.90 11.53
N ILE A 44 -11.36 -13.14 10.72
CA ILE A 44 -12.55 -12.39 11.12
C ILE A 44 -13.77 -13.29 10.94
N ALA A 45 -14.58 -13.45 11.99
CA ALA A 45 -15.83 -14.19 11.91
C ALA A 45 -16.92 -13.35 11.24
N VAL A 46 -17.87 -14.00 10.57
CA VAL A 46 -19.03 -13.30 10.00
C VAL A 46 -19.92 -12.81 11.15
N TYR A 47 -20.29 -11.54 11.11
CA TYR A 47 -21.16 -10.91 12.10
C TYR A 47 -22.15 -9.96 11.41
N MET A 48 -23.15 -9.50 12.17
CA MET A 48 -24.05 -8.45 11.73
C MET A 48 -23.55 -7.11 12.27
N ALA A 49 -23.30 -6.15 11.38
CA ALA A 49 -22.85 -4.82 11.74
C ALA A 49 -23.85 -4.13 12.68
N ASN A 50 -23.34 -3.58 13.77
CA ASN A 50 -24.09 -2.82 14.76
C ASN A 50 -23.96 -1.30 14.50
N THR A 51 -24.61 -0.48 15.34
CA THR A 51 -24.57 0.98 15.20
C THR A 51 -23.18 1.58 15.38
N GLN A 52 -22.32 0.98 16.21
CA GLN A 52 -20.94 1.44 16.40
C GLN A 52 -20.10 1.17 15.15
N ASP A 53 -20.24 -0.01 14.55
CA ASP A 53 -19.54 -0.38 13.30
C ASP A 53 -19.91 0.60 12.17
N MET A 54 -21.20 0.93 12.06
CA MET A 54 -21.69 1.91 11.07
C MET A 54 -21.20 3.33 11.36
N ASN A 55 -21.10 3.72 12.63
CA ASN A 55 -20.55 5.02 13.01
C ASN A 55 -19.06 5.12 12.66
N LEU A 56 -18.28 4.09 13.01
CA LEU A 56 -16.87 4.00 12.68
C LEU A 56 -16.66 4.05 11.16
N SER A 57 -17.44 3.29 10.39
CA SER A 57 -17.41 3.32 8.93
C SER A 57 -17.63 4.74 8.38
N ASN A 58 -18.61 5.49 8.92
CA ASN A 58 -18.86 6.87 8.54
C ASN A 58 -17.70 7.82 8.90
N VAL A 59 -17.09 7.65 10.08
CA VAL A 59 -15.93 8.42 10.51
C VAL A 59 -14.73 8.16 9.60
N LEU A 60 -14.46 6.90 9.28
CA LEU A 60 -13.39 6.50 8.36
C LEU A 60 -13.63 7.02 6.94
N HIS A 61 -14.88 7.05 6.47
CA HIS A 61 -15.24 7.66 5.20
C HIS A 61 -14.92 9.15 5.15
N LYS A 62 -15.23 9.91 6.21
CA LYS A 62 -14.87 11.33 6.32
C LYS A 62 -13.36 11.52 6.39
N PHE A 63 -12.68 10.68 7.17
CA PHE A 63 -11.23 10.68 7.28
C PHE A 63 -10.55 10.51 5.91
N ARG A 64 -10.88 9.47 5.14
CA ARG A 64 -10.23 9.21 3.84
C ARG A 64 -10.48 10.32 2.82
N GLN A 65 -11.63 10.99 2.87
CA GLN A 65 -11.90 12.17 2.03
C GLN A 65 -10.98 13.33 2.41
N ALA A 66 -10.89 13.66 3.71
CA ALA A 66 -10.03 14.71 4.21
C ALA A 66 -8.55 14.43 3.93
N ALA A 67 -8.10 13.20 4.16
CA ALA A 67 -6.74 12.75 3.87
C ALA A 67 -6.40 12.84 2.38
N THR A 68 -7.35 12.52 1.49
CA THR A 68 -7.16 12.64 0.03
C THR A 68 -6.98 14.10 -0.39
N ILE A 69 -7.78 15.01 0.17
CA ILE A 69 -7.63 16.45 -0.08
C ILE A 69 -6.28 16.96 0.43
N LYS A 70 -5.91 16.58 1.66
CA LYS A 70 -4.68 16.99 2.33
C LYS A 70 -3.43 16.52 1.58
N LYS A 71 -3.42 15.28 1.10
CA LYS A 71 -2.25 14.67 0.46
C LYS A 71 -2.11 15.00 -1.03
N PHE A 72 -3.22 14.95 -1.76
CA PHE A 72 -3.17 15.00 -3.23
C PHE A 72 -3.78 16.27 -3.80
N SER A 73 -5.03 16.58 -3.43
CA SER A 73 -5.79 17.80 -3.72
C SER A 73 -7.28 17.47 -3.83
N HIS A 74 -8.11 18.52 -3.83
CA HIS A 74 -9.53 18.41 -4.16
C HIS A 74 -9.78 17.88 -5.58
N ALA A 75 -8.89 18.18 -6.54
CA ALA A 75 -9.02 17.67 -7.91
C ALA A 75 -8.89 16.14 -7.96
N VAL A 76 -7.96 15.57 -7.19
CA VAL A 76 -7.79 14.12 -7.10
C VAL A 76 -8.98 13.46 -6.41
N LEU A 77 -9.51 14.06 -5.33
CA LEU A 77 -10.75 13.55 -4.72
C LEU A 77 -11.90 13.49 -5.74
N LYS A 78 -12.05 14.52 -6.58
CA LYS A 78 -13.13 14.58 -7.59
C LYS A 78 -12.96 13.57 -8.72
N ASN A 79 -11.73 13.34 -9.18
CA ASN A 79 -11.45 12.53 -10.38
C ASN A 79 -11.16 11.06 -10.07
N SER A 80 -10.53 10.78 -8.93
CA SER A 80 -10.07 9.44 -8.54
C SER A 80 -10.76 8.91 -7.27
N GLY A 81 -11.47 9.76 -6.54
CA GLY A 81 -12.15 9.38 -5.31
C GLY A 81 -11.21 9.21 -4.12
N PRO A 82 -11.76 8.92 -2.93
CA PRO A 82 -10.99 8.74 -1.70
C PRO A 82 -10.30 7.38 -1.59
N ASP A 83 -10.58 6.46 -2.52
CA ASP A 83 -9.99 5.12 -2.55
C ASP A 83 -8.48 5.15 -2.78
N VAL A 84 -7.92 6.27 -3.27
CA VAL A 84 -6.47 6.50 -3.41
C VAL A 84 -5.73 6.51 -2.06
N VAL A 85 -6.44 6.82 -0.96
CA VAL A 85 -5.91 6.74 0.40
C VAL A 85 -6.28 5.41 1.04
N MET A 86 -7.57 5.07 1.02
CA MET A 86 -8.11 3.89 1.69
C MET A 86 -9.29 3.34 0.89
N SER A 87 -9.11 2.16 0.30
CA SER A 87 -10.16 1.47 -0.46
C SER A 87 -11.35 1.09 0.43
N ASN A 88 -12.51 0.85 -0.18
CA ASN A 88 -13.70 0.37 0.54
C ASN A 88 -13.45 -0.96 1.27
N GLU A 89 -12.73 -1.90 0.63
CA GLU A 89 -12.36 -3.18 1.24
C GLU A 89 -11.47 -2.99 2.46
N MET A 90 -10.50 -2.07 2.38
CA MET A 90 -9.62 -1.77 3.50
C MET A 90 -10.37 -1.14 4.66
N LEU A 91 -11.25 -0.19 4.38
CA LEU A 91 -12.09 0.46 5.38
C LEU A 91 -12.99 -0.57 6.08
N GLN A 92 -13.65 -1.44 5.32
CA GLN A 92 -14.49 -2.49 5.90
C GLN A 92 -13.67 -3.45 6.76
N HIS A 93 -12.49 -3.87 6.29
CA HIS A 93 -11.61 -4.75 7.05
C HIS A 93 -11.13 -4.11 8.36
N ILE A 94 -10.87 -2.79 8.37
CA ILE A 94 -10.57 -2.05 9.61
C ILE A 94 -11.77 -2.11 10.55
N VAL A 95 -12.98 -1.79 10.08
CA VAL A 95 -14.21 -1.86 10.90
C VAL A 95 -14.38 -3.26 11.49
N ASP A 96 -14.20 -4.29 10.68
CA ASP A 96 -14.33 -5.68 11.11
C ASP A 96 -13.27 -6.07 12.16
N CYS A 97 -12.02 -5.66 11.96
CA CYS A 97 -10.97 -5.89 12.96
C CYS A 97 -11.29 -5.21 14.30
N VAL A 98 -11.91 -4.03 14.26
CA VAL A 98 -12.24 -3.24 15.44
C VAL A 98 -13.41 -3.84 16.19
N HIS A 99 -14.42 -4.32 15.47
CA HIS A 99 -15.54 -5.07 16.04
C HIS A 99 -15.06 -6.24 16.93
N PHE A 100 -13.99 -6.93 16.51
CA PHE A 100 -13.40 -8.04 17.26
C PHE A 100 -12.18 -7.65 18.13
N HIS A 101 -11.98 -6.35 18.39
CA HIS A 101 -10.88 -5.82 19.19
C HIS A 101 -9.49 -6.34 18.76
N LYS A 102 -9.25 -6.40 17.45
CA LYS A 102 -7.96 -6.84 16.86
C LYS A 102 -6.98 -5.69 16.66
N ILE A 103 -7.46 -4.45 16.68
CA ILE A 103 -6.66 -3.24 16.43
C ILE A 103 -6.96 -2.23 17.54
N GLU A 104 -5.95 -1.94 18.33
CA GLU A 104 -5.89 -0.87 19.35
C GLU A 104 -4.66 0.03 19.13
N LEU A 105 -3.61 -0.52 18.51
CA LEU A 105 -2.34 0.15 18.24
C LEU A 105 -2.03 0.13 16.73
N ARG A 106 -1.22 1.10 16.30
CA ARG A 106 -0.79 1.21 14.90
C ARG A 106 -0.08 -0.05 14.40
N GLU A 107 0.73 -0.70 15.22
CA GLU A 107 1.41 -1.95 14.85
C GLU A 107 0.40 -3.07 14.55
N GLN A 108 -0.71 -3.12 15.28
CA GLN A 108 -1.79 -4.08 15.04
C GLN A 108 -2.57 -3.72 13.78
N LEU A 109 -2.81 -2.42 13.51
CA LEU A 109 -3.37 -1.97 12.25
C LEU A 109 -2.51 -2.42 11.06
N GLU A 110 -1.20 -2.17 11.11
CA GLU A 110 -0.24 -2.60 10.09
C GLU A 110 -0.26 -4.12 9.89
N LYS A 111 -0.23 -4.87 11.00
CA LYS A 111 -0.28 -6.34 11.00
C LYS A 111 -1.57 -6.91 10.42
N GLU A 112 -2.73 -6.38 10.82
CA GLU A 112 -4.03 -6.97 10.47
C GLU A 112 -4.48 -6.56 9.07
N THR A 113 -4.07 -5.38 8.61
CA THR A 113 -4.49 -4.84 7.31
C THR A 113 -3.47 -5.08 6.20
N HIS A 114 -2.17 -5.02 6.51
CA HIS A 114 -1.09 -4.81 5.54
C HIS A 114 -1.33 -3.60 4.62
N TRP A 115 -2.05 -2.60 5.12
CA TRP A 115 -2.35 -1.40 4.36
C TRP A 115 -1.08 -0.56 4.19
N ALA A 116 -0.69 -0.28 2.94
CA ALA A 116 0.47 0.55 2.63
C ALA A 116 0.37 1.96 3.23
N GLY A 117 -0.86 2.47 3.44
CA GLY A 117 -1.10 3.76 4.08
C GLY A 117 -0.96 3.75 5.60
N ALA A 118 -0.84 2.59 6.25
CA ALA A 118 -0.78 2.52 7.71
C ALA A 118 0.47 3.21 8.29
N ALA A 119 1.57 3.27 7.54
CA ALA A 119 2.77 3.97 7.97
C ALA A 119 2.58 5.50 8.08
N GLU A 120 1.71 6.07 7.24
CA GLU A 120 1.50 7.51 7.13
C GLU A 120 0.22 7.98 7.82
N PHE A 121 -0.82 7.15 7.76
CA PHE A 121 -2.15 7.47 8.26
C PHE A 121 -2.54 6.68 9.49
N GLY A 122 -1.75 5.68 9.89
CA GLY A 122 -2.13 4.73 10.92
C GLY A 122 -2.38 5.39 12.27
N ASP A 123 -1.56 6.36 12.67
CA ASP A 123 -1.73 7.06 13.94
C ASP A 123 -3.03 7.88 13.98
N GLU A 124 -3.35 8.60 12.89
CA GLU A 124 -4.62 9.33 12.75
C GLU A 124 -5.81 8.36 12.74
N VAL A 125 -5.69 7.21 12.07
CA VAL A 125 -6.74 6.18 12.05
C VAL A 125 -6.97 5.62 13.44
N ILE A 126 -5.93 5.22 14.19
CA ILE A 126 -6.05 4.66 15.54
C ILE A 126 -6.77 5.60 16.49
N THR A 127 -6.58 6.91 16.39
CA THR A 127 -7.34 7.88 17.21
C THR A 127 -8.85 7.95 16.91
N LEU A 128 -9.29 7.41 15.76
CA LEU A 128 -10.70 7.37 15.37
C LEU A 128 -11.40 6.07 15.78
N VAL A 129 -10.62 5.07 16.19
CA VAL A 129 -11.06 3.71 16.51
C VAL A 129 -11.47 3.57 17.97
#